data_AF-A0A966STJ8-F1
#
_entry.id   AF-A0A966STJ8-F1
#
_cell.length_a   1.000
_cell.length_b   1.000
_cell.length_c   1.000
_cell.angle_alpha   90.00
_cell.angle_beta   90.00
_cell.angle_gamma   90.00
#
_symmetry.space_group_name_H-M   'P 1'
#
loop_
_entity.id
_entity.type
_entity.pdbx_description
1 polymer ?
#
loop_
_entity_poly.entity_id
_entity_poly.type
_entity_poly.pdbx_seq_one_letter_code
_entity_poly.pdbx_strand_id
1 'polypeptide(L)'
;MRKERELYPSHWFLLAALLWFPWILSTAQGLLLGWHVPGVVQAVVAGWFGNNLLQIVLTGFAVAVLYYFVPKAVGRPLANPALTQVGFWLLLLVGGWGGLSQLSAVPAWIPAVSGAANVLVIVPVIALLIPLWQTADGSISDAWKASATFRFMAVAAFLLLGVTVRTAIFGGHFTQFTLFAAARTDIIVLGVFGLAALGALHYIVPRLTTGEDNLPSDGLADLSFWAGIFGMLAVGIGFSLAGLGQAKVNADATKDFLVNGVSGIAGALQLVTFGYGALALAALAFLANFALAVRRCCAACCGGAR
;
A
#
# COMPACT_ATOMS: atom_id res chain seq x y z
N MET A 1 -9.33 29.23 7.53
CA MET A 1 -8.58 29.78 6.37
C MET A 1 -7.13 29.34 6.49
N ARG A 2 -6.51 28.85 5.40
CA ARG A 2 -5.11 28.41 5.42
C ARG A 2 -4.18 29.63 5.46
N LYS A 3 -3.10 29.56 6.25
CA LYS A 3 -2.13 30.65 6.42
C LYS A 3 -1.09 30.73 5.29
N GLU A 4 -0.71 29.58 4.72
CA GLU A 4 0.29 29.52 3.64
C GLU A 4 -0.32 29.66 2.24
N ARG A 5 0.43 30.23 1.29
CA ARG A 5 -0.02 30.41 -0.11
C ARG A 5 0.16 29.16 -0.97
N GLU A 6 1.12 28.29 -0.66
CA GLU A 6 1.36 27.07 -1.42
C GLU A 6 0.78 25.83 -0.73
N LEU A 7 0.25 24.90 -1.54
CA LEU A 7 -0.20 23.58 -1.07
C LEU A 7 1.02 22.68 -0.93
N TYR A 8 1.26 22.18 0.28
CA TYR A 8 2.31 21.19 0.51
C TYR A 8 1.98 19.89 -0.26
N PRO A 9 2.97 19.19 -0.87
CA PRO A 9 2.70 18.07 -1.77
C PRO A 9 1.84 16.94 -1.19
N SER A 10 1.91 16.68 0.13
CA SER A 10 1.03 15.69 0.76
C SER A 10 -0.46 16.00 0.58
N HIS A 11 -0.84 17.28 0.54
CA HIS A 11 -2.24 17.70 0.32
C HIS A 11 -2.70 17.40 -1.11
N TRP A 12 -1.82 17.47 -2.11
CA TRP A 12 -2.17 17.12 -3.49
C TRP A 12 -2.59 15.66 -3.58
N PHE A 13 -1.82 14.76 -2.98
CA PHE A 13 -2.14 13.33 -2.93
C PHE A 13 -3.41 13.03 -2.13
N LEU A 14 -3.60 13.69 -0.97
CA LEU A 14 -4.83 13.53 -0.18
C LEU A 14 -6.07 13.99 -0.96
N LEU A 15 -6.01 15.19 -1.56
CA LEU A 15 -7.14 15.73 -2.32
C LEU A 15 -7.41 14.90 -3.57
N ALA A 16 -6.37 14.47 -4.28
CA ALA A 16 -6.52 13.58 -5.42
C ALA A 16 -7.20 12.28 -5.00
N ALA A 17 -6.69 11.57 -3.98
CA ALA A 17 -7.29 10.32 -3.52
C ALA A 17 -8.75 10.49 -3.04
N LEU A 18 -9.02 11.57 -2.30
CA LEU A 18 -10.35 11.88 -1.79
C LEU A 18 -11.37 12.19 -2.89
N LEU A 19 -10.96 12.91 -3.93
CA LEU A 19 -11.86 13.27 -5.05
C LEU A 19 -11.96 12.17 -6.10
N TRP A 20 -10.90 11.39 -6.30
CA TRP A 20 -10.87 10.28 -7.25
C TRP A 20 -11.77 9.14 -6.81
N PHE A 21 -11.84 8.84 -5.51
CA PHE A 21 -12.63 7.72 -5.00
C PHE A 21 -14.14 7.84 -5.31
N PRO A 22 -14.85 8.94 -5.00
CA PRO A 22 -16.25 9.10 -5.38
C PRO A 22 -16.48 9.03 -6.89
N TRP A 23 -15.55 9.55 -7.69
CA TRP A 23 -15.64 9.50 -9.16
C TRP A 23 -15.57 8.07 -9.69
N ILE A 24 -14.55 7.30 -9.29
CA ILE A 24 -14.42 5.91 -9.76
C ILE A 24 -15.55 5.03 -9.23
N LEU A 25 -16.00 5.27 -7.99
CA LEU A 25 -17.08 4.52 -7.36
C LEU A 25 -18.42 4.78 -8.07
N SER A 26 -18.78 6.05 -8.25
CA SER A 26 -20.03 6.42 -8.93
C SER A 26 -20.07 5.92 -10.38
N THR A 27 -18.95 6.00 -11.10
CA THR A 27 -18.83 5.48 -12.46
C THR A 27 -19.00 3.96 -12.50
N ALA A 28 -18.32 3.23 -11.61
CA ALA A 28 -18.42 1.77 -11.55
C ALA A 28 -19.83 1.31 -11.16
N GLN A 29 -20.42 1.91 -10.12
CA GLN A 29 -21.78 1.59 -9.66
C GLN A 29 -22.82 1.93 -10.74
N GLY A 30 -22.70 3.09 -11.39
CA GLY A 30 -23.60 3.52 -12.45
C GLY A 30 -23.59 2.57 -13.65
N LEU A 31 -22.42 2.12 -14.09
CA LEU A 31 -22.29 1.22 -15.24
C LEU A 31 -22.64 -0.24 -14.91
N LEU A 32 -22.24 -0.73 -13.73
CA LEU A 32 -22.42 -2.13 -13.35
C LEU A 32 -23.83 -2.42 -12.84
N LEU A 33 -24.37 -1.55 -11.96
CA LEU A 33 -25.66 -1.77 -11.29
C LEU A 33 -26.79 -0.90 -11.86
N GLY A 34 -26.47 0.28 -12.38
CA GLY A 34 -27.48 1.16 -12.98
C GLY A 34 -27.83 0.73 -14.40
N TRP A 35 -26.84 0.84 -15.29
CA TRP A 35 -27.02 0.65 -16.74
C TRP A 35 -26.90 -0.80 -17.20
N HIS A 36 -26.40 -1.71 -16.35
CA HIS A 36 -26.22 -3.13 -16.65
C HIS A 36 -25.46 -3.37 -17.96
N VAL A 37 -24.26 -2.80 -18.09
CA VAL A 37 -23.40 -2.96 -19.28
C VAL A 37 -23.12 -4.45 -19.59
N PRO A 38 -22.85 -4.83 -20.85
CA PRO A 38 -22.60 -6.23 -21.23
C PRO A 38 -21.31 -6.79 -20.61
N GLY A 39 -21.23 -8.12 -20.46
CA GLY A 39 -20.19 -8.81 -19.66
C GLY A 39 -18.73 -8.44 -19.97
N VAL A 40 -18.38 -8.23 -21.24
CA VAL A 40 -17.03 -7.77 -21.64
C VAL A 40 -16.71 -6.40 -21.03
N VAL A 41 -17.68 -5.48 -21.08
CA VAL A 41 -17.55 -4.14 -20.51
C VAL A 41 -17.59 -4.19 -18.98
N GLN A 42 -18.38 -5.09 -18.38
CA GLN A 42 -18.39 -5.27 -16.92
C GLN A 42 -17.01 -5.63 -16.38
N ALA A 43 -16.31 -6.56 -17.04
CA ALA A 43 -14.97 -6.96 -16.65
C ALA A 43 -13.96 -5.81 -16.76
N VAL A 44 -14.06 -4.99 -17.82
CA VAL A 44 -13.23 -3.79 -18.00
C VAL A 44 -13.51 -2.76 -16.91
N VAL A 45 -14.78 -2.46 -16.63
CA VAL A 45 -15.16 -1.48 -15.59
C VAL A 45 -14.71 -1.95 -14.21
N ALA A 46 -14.91 -3.22 -13.87
CA ALA A 46 -14.49 -3.79 -12.60
C ALA A 46 -12.96 -3.78 -12.43
N GLY A 47 -12.21 -4.19 -13.47
CA GLY A 47 -10.75 -4.16 -13.45
C GLY A 47 -10.18 -2.74 -13.36
N TRP A 48 -10.78 -1.80 -14.09
CA TRP A 48 -10.44 -0.38 -14.03
C TRP A 48 -10.68 0.20 -12.64
N PHE A 49 -11.85 -0.04 -12.05
CA PHE A 49 -12.19 0.41 -10.70
C PHE A 49 -11.20 -0.15 -9.67
N GLY A 50 -10.99 -1.48 -9.67
CA GLY A 50 -10.10 -2.13 -8.72
C GLY A 50 -8.67 -1.59 -8.80
N ASN A 51 -8.14 -1.40 -10.00
CA ASN A 51 -6.81 -0.84 -10.16
C ASN A 51 -6.72 0.63 -9.72
N ASN A 52 -7.72 1.46 -10.02
CA ASN A 52 -7.72 2.85 -9.57
C ASN A 52 -7.81 2.95 -8.04
N LEU A 53 -8.62 2.09 -7.40
CA LEU A 53 -8.71 2.02 -5.95
C LEU A 53 -7.35 1.70 -5.32
N LEU A 54 -6.62 0.71 -5.85
CA LEU A 54 -5.31 0.33 -5.33
C LEU A 54 -4.21 1.35 -5.68
N GLN A 55 -4.10 1.72 -6.95
CA GLN A 55 -2.95 2.44 -7.51
C GLN A 55 -3.04 3.95 -7.35
N ILE A 56 -4.25 4.52 -7.36
CA ILE A 56 -4.45 5.98 -7.24
C ILE A 56 -4.93 6.33 -5.83
N VAL A 57 -5.98 5.67 -5.34
CA VAL A 57 -6.59 6.05 -4.06
C VAL A 57 -5.73 5.60 -2.87
N LEU A 58 -5.54 4.29 -2.66
CA LEU A 58 -4.80 3.77 -1.50
C LEU A 58 -3.32 4.14 -1.55
N THR A 59 -2.68 4.00 -2.71
CA THR A 59 -1.29 4.44 -2.89
C THR A 59 -1.17 5.95 -2.74
N GLY A 60 -2.14 6.74 -3.23
CA GLY A 60 -2.16 8.20 -3.01
C GLY A 60 -2.22 8.56 -1.52
N PHE A 61 -3.08 7.91 -0.74
CA PHE A 61 -3.11 8.10 0.72
C PHE A 61 -1.78 7.70 1.38
N ALA A 62 -1.21 6.56 1.00
CA ALA A 62 0.08 6.12 1.53
C ALA A 62 1.20 7.12 1.20
N VAL A 63 1.28 7.58 -0.04
CA VAL A 63 2.26 8.59 -0.48
C VAL A 63 2.05 9.91 0.25
N ALA A 64 0.81 10.38 0.44
CA ALA A 64 0.55 11.58 1.22
C ALA A 64 1.12 11.48 2.64
N VAL A 65 0.91 10.34 3.29
CA VAL A 65 1.43 10.04 4.63
C VAL A 65 2.96 10.03 4.61
N LEU A 66 3.60 9.36 3.64
CA LEU A 66 5.06 9.36 3.49
C LEU A 66 5.62 10.78 3.35
N TYR A 67 5.03 11.60 2.48
CA TYR A 67 5.47 12.96 2.22
C TYR A 67 5.30 13.90 3.42
N TYR A 68 4.39 13.60 4.34
CA TYR A 68 4.25 14.37 5.57
C TYR A 68 5.20 13.88 6.67
N PHE A 69 5.26 12.58 6.92
CA PHE A 69 5.98 12.05 8.10
C PHE A 69 7.47 11.82 7.87
N VAL A 70 7.94 11.53 6.65
CA VAL A 70 9.38 11.34 6.39
C VAL A 70 10.18 12.62 6.65
N PRO A 71 9.84 13.78 6.04
CA PRO A 71 10.59 15.01 6.30
C PRO A 71 10.46 15.45 7.77
N LYS A 72 9.30 15.19 8.39
CA LYS A 72 9.04 15.55 9.78
C LYS A 72 9.83 14.71 10.77
N ALA A 73 10.00 13.41 10.52
CA ALA A 73 10.81 12.54 11.37
C ALA A 73 12.31 12.85 11.26
N VAL A 74 12.75 13.30 10.10
CA VAL A 74 14.14 13.66 9.82
C VAL A 74 14.45 15.12 10.23
N GLY A 75 13.43 15.97 10.35
CA GLY A 75 13.61 17.39 10.67
C GLY A 75 14.21 18.21 9.53
N ARG A 76 14.03 17.78 8.28
CA ARG A 76 14.56 18.45 7.07
C ARG A 76 13.45 18.86 6.12
N PRO A 77 13.64 19.93 5.33
CA PRO A 77 12.69 20.28 4.27
C PRO A 77 12.69 19.19 3.20
N LEU A 78 11.53 19.02 2.53
CA LEU A 78 11.38 18.09 1.43
C LEU A 78 12.31 18.47 0.26
N ALA A 79 13.13 17.54 -0.19
CA ALA A 79 13.99 17.70 -1.35
C ALA A 79 13.17 17.71 -2.66
N ASN A 80 13.60 18.48 -3.65
CA ASN A 80 13.10 18.47 -5.04
C ASN A 80 11.55 18.41 -5.19
N PRO A 81 10.84 19.50 -4.82
CA PRO A 81 9.39 19.57 -4.98
C PRO A 81 8.93 19.51 -6.46
N ALA A 82 9.77 19.94 -7.41
CA ALA A 82 9.46 19.88 -8.83
C ALA A 82 9.34 18.43 -9.33
N LEU A 83 10.25 17.55 -8.91
CA LEU A 83 10.18 16.12 -9.26
C LEU A 83 8.96 15.45 -8.63
N THR A 84 8.59 15.86 -7.41
CA THR A 84 7.35 15.41 -6.75
C THR A 84 6.12 15.77 -7.59
N GLN A 85 6.06 16.99 -8.11
CA GLN A 85 4.96 17.44 -8.97
C GLN A 85 4.87 16.63 -10.26
N VAL A 86 6.01 16.36 -10.91
CA VAL A 86 6.06 15.51 -12.11
C VAL A 86 5.59 14.10 -11.79
N GLY A 87 6.09 13.51 -10.71
CA GLY A 87 5.69 12.17 -10.24
C GLY A 87 4.18 12.08 -9.94
N PHE A 88 3.61 13.12 -9.32
CA PHE A 88 2.18 13.20 -9.02
C PHE A 88 1.33 13.13 -10.29
N TRP A 89 1.61 14.01 -11.27
CA TRP A 89 0.82 14.05 -12.50
C TRP A 89 1.01 12.79 -13.35
N LEU A 90 2.23 12.27 -13.45
CA LEU A 90 2.51 11.02 -14.16
C LEU A 90 1.79 9.84 -13.51
N LEU A 91 1.71 9.78 -12.18
CA LEU A 91 0.97 8.74 -11.47
C LEU A 91 -0.52 8.78 -11.81
N LEU A 92 -1.12 9.98 -11.83
CA LEU A 92 -2.54 10.13 -12.19
C LEU A 92 -2.82 9.76 -13.65
N LEU A 93 -1.93 10.13 -14.57
CA LEU A 93 -2.09 9.86 -16.00
C LEU A 93 -1.98 8.37 -16.33
N VAL A 94 -0.98 7.68 -15.76
CA VAL A 94 -0.65 6.30 -16.14
C VAL A 94 -1.24 5.28 -15.17
N GLY A 95 -1.29 5.61 -13.87
CA GLY A 95 -1.67 4.67 -12.82
C GLY A 95 -3.08 4.09 -12.95
N GLY A 96 -4.00 4.82 -13.60
CA GLY A 96 -5.37 4.35 -13.85
C GLY A 96 -5.51 3.24 -14.89
N TRP A 97 -4.48 3.00 -15.72
CA TRP A 97 -4.56 2.10 -16.89
C TRP A 97 -4.05 0.68 -16.63
N GLY A 98 -3.43 0.39 -15.48
CA GLY A 98 -2.75 -0.89 -15.20
C GLY A 98 -3.66 -2.10 -14.88
N GLY A 99 -4.97 -1.90 -14.75
CA GLY A 99 -5.91 -2.92 -14.24
C GLY A 99 -6.48 -3.93 -15.23
N LEU A 100 -6.11 -3.84 -16.50
CA LEU A 100 -6.81 -4.51 -17.61
C LEU A 100 -5.92 -5.56 -18.32
N SER A 101 -4.67 -5.70 -17.90
CA SER A 101 -3.68 -6.61 -18.50
C SER A 101 -3.99 -8.09 -18.33
N GLN A 102 -4.91 -8.43 -17.42
CA GLN A 102 -5.30 -9.81 -17.11
C GLN A 102 -6.56 -10.26 -17.87
N LEU A 103 -7.17 -9.40 -18.67
CA LEU A 103 -8.41 -9.69 -19.38
C LEU A 103 -8.12 -10.39 -20.72
N SER A 104 -8.83 -11.49 -21.01
CA SER A 104 -8.63 -12.31 -22.22
C SER A 104 -9.79 -12.25 -23.23
N ALA A 105 -10.96 -11.74 -22.83
CA ALA A 105 -12.17 -11.62 -23.68
C ALA A 105 -12.46 -10.17 -24.12
N VAL A 106 -11.42 -9.35 -24.27
CA VAL A 106 -11.52 -7.92 -24.63
C VAL A 106 -10.70 -7.64 -25.89
N PRO A 107 -10.98 -6.55 -26.63
CA PRO A 107 -10.13 -6.10 -27.73
C PRO A 107 -8.65 -6.09 -27.34
N ALA A 108 -7.78 -6.69 -28.17
CA ALA A 108 -6.37 -6.94 -27.85
C ALA A 108 -5.56 -5.68 -27.48
N TRP A 109 -5.99 -4.50 -27.94
CA TRP A 109 -5.36 -3.23 -27.57
C TRP A 109 -5.54 -2.90 -26.08
N ILE A 110 -6.62 -3.35 -25.42
CA ILE A 110 -6.90 -3.03 -24.01
C ILE A 110 -5.85 -3.68 -23.08
N PRO A 111 -5.61 -5.01 -23.11
CA PRO A 111 -4.57 -5.61 -22.29
C PRO A 111 -3.17 -5.13 -22.67
N ALA A 112 -2.91 -4.84 -23.95
CA ALA A 112 -1.62 -4.33 -24.41
C ALA A 112 -1.29 -2.94 -23.82
N VAL A 113 -2.23 -2.00 -23.90
CA VAL A 113 -2.09 -0.66 -23.27
C VAL A 113 -1.92 -0.79 -21.76
N SER A 114 -2.65 -1.71 -21.13
CA SER A 114 -2.55 -1.94 -19.70
C SER A 114 -1.21 -2.56 -19.27
N GLY A 115 -0.66 -3.47 -20.06
CA GLY A 115 0.68 -4.01 -19.88
C GLY A 115 1.74 -2.91 -19.97
N ALA A 116 1.67 -2.06 -20.99
CA ALA A 116 2.56 -0.91 -21.15
C ALA A 116 2.44 0.07 -19.98
N ALA A 117 1.22 0.37 -19.52
CA ALA A 117 0.98 1.22 -18.35
C ALA A 117 1.62 0.64 -17.08
N ASN A 118 1.52 -0.67 -16.83
CA ASN A 118 2.14 -1.31 -15.66
C ASN A 118 3.66 -1.16 -15.64
N VAL A 119 4.32 -1.16 -16.80
CA VAL A 119 5.76 -0.88 -16.91
C VAL A 119 6.03 0.61 -16.69
N LEU A 120 5.25 1.48 -17.33
CA LEU A 120 5.43 2.93 -17.25
C LEU A 120 5.20 3.49 -15.83
N VAL A 121 4.38 2.85 -14.98
CA VAL A 121 4.16 3.26 -13.58
C VAL A 121 5.45 3.24 -12.75
N ILE A 122 6.49 2.51 -13.15
CA ILE A 122 7.80 2.57 -12.50
C ILE A 122 8.32 4.02 -12.48
N VAL A 123 8.14 4.78 -13.57
CA VAL A 123 8.65 6.15 -13.71
C VAL A 123 8.06 7.10 -12.65
N PRO A 124 6.74 7.27 -12.52
CA PRO A 124 6.18 8.10 -11.46
C PRO A 124 6.54 7.58 -10.06
N VAL A 125 6.55 6.27 -9.82
CA VAL A 125 6.90 5.74 -8.49
C VAL A 125 8.33 6.10 -8.11
N ILE A 126 9.31 5.93 -9.00
CA ILE A 126 10.69 6.35 -8.75
C ILE A 126 10.78 7.86 -8.57
N ALA A 127 10.10 8.65 -9.42
CA ALA A 127 10.07 10.11 -9.28
C ALA A 127 9.49 10.56 -7.92
N LEU A 128 8.57 9.78 -7.33
CA LEU A 128 8.02 10.06 -6.01
C LEU A 128 8.90 9.59 -4.85
N LEU A 129 9.73 8.56 -5.05
CA LEU A 129 10.58 8.02 -4.01
C LEU A 129 11.94 8.72 -3.91
N ILE A 130 12.48 9.24 -5.02
CA ILE A 130 13.75 9.97 -5.03
C ILE A 130 13.74 11.18 -4.07
N PRO A 131 12.72 12.08 -4.09
CA PRO A 131 12.62 13.20 -3.15
C PRO A 131 12.65 12.76 -1.68
N LEU A 132 11.92 11.68 -1.35
CA LEU A 132 11.87 11.15 0.01
C LEU A 132 13.22 10.58 0.45
N TRP A 133 13.89 9.86 -0.45
CA TRP A 133 15.22 9.31 -0.21
C TRP A 133 16.26 10.43 -0.03
N GLN A 134 16.28 11.42 -0.91
CA GLN A 134 17.16 12.60 -0.80
C GLN A 134 16.92 13.39 0.50
N THR A 135 15.67 13.49 0.94
CA THR A 135 15.33 14.15 2.21
C THR A 135 15.90 13.39 3.42
N ALA A 136 15.83 12.06 3.38
CA ALA A 136 16.29 11.21 4.46
C ALA A 136 17.80 10.93 4.43
N ASP A 137 18.47 11.14 3.28
CA ASP A 137 19.87 10.80 3.08
C ASP A 137 20.80 11.43 4.14
N GLY A 138 21.76 10.66 4.62
CA GLY A 138 22.65 11.05 5.73
C GLY A 138 22.00 11.15 7.12
N SER A 139 20.70 10.86 7.26
CA SER A 139 19.99 10.82 8.56
C SER A 139 19.16 9.57 8.78
N ILE A 140 19.16 8.64 7.81
CA ILE A 140 18.36 7.40 7.85
C ILE A 140 18.68 6.59 9.11
N SER A 141 19.95 6.43 9.47
CA SER A 141 20.37 5.66 10.65
C SER A 141 19.83 6.25 11.95
N ASP A 142 19.91 7.57 12.08
CA ASP A 142 19.47 8.27 13.29
C ASP A 142 17.95 8.31 13.37
N ALA A 143 17.26 8.62 12.26
CA ALA A 143 15.82 8.61 12.17
C ALA A 143 15.23 7.21 12.41
N TRP A 144 15.91 6.16 11.94
CA TRP A 144 15.52 4.78 12.19
C TRP A 144 15.59 4.43 13.68
N LYS A 145 16.64 4.85 14.39
CA LYS A 145 16.75 4.60 15.83
C LYS A 145 15.75 5.45 16.61
N ALA A 146 15.55 6.70 16.21
CA ALA A 146 14.76 7.68 16.95
C ALA A 146 13.24 7.50 16.84
N SER A 147 12.72 7.04 15.68
CA SER A 147 11.27 7.05 15.45
C SER A 147 10.75 5.76 14.82
N ALA A 148 9.83 5.09 15.52
CA ALA A 148 9.09 3.95 14.97
C ALA A 148 8.31 4.33 13.69
N THR A 149 7.74 5.55 13.65
CA THR A 149 7.04 6.08 12.48
C THR A 149 7.91 6.09 11.24
N PHE A 150 9.16 6.57 11.34
CA PHE A 150 10.09 6.58 10.21
C PHE A 150 10.36 5.17 9.68
N ARG A 151 10.50 4.18 10.57
CA ARG A 151 10.72 2.78 10.15
C ARG A 151 9.55 2.25 9.32
N PHE A 152 8.31 2.49 9.75
CA PHE A 152 7.11 2.12 8.97
C PHE A 152 7.06 2.84 7.62
N MET A 153 7.37 4.15 7.59
CA MET A 153 7.41 4.92 6.34
C MET A 153 8.44 4.36 5.35
N ALA A 154 9.66 4.08 5.82
CA ALA A 154 10.72 3.53 4.99
C ALA A 154 10.30 2.19 4.37
N VAL A 155 9.75 1.28 5.17
CA VAL A 155 9.27 -0.02 4.67
C VAL A 155 8.13 0.13 3.68
N ALA A 156 7.14 0.98 3.95
CA ALA A 156 6.05 1.23 3.01
C ALA A 156 6.56 1.77 1.67
N ALA A 157 7.56 2.65 1.69
CA ALA A 157 8.20 3.19 0.49
C ALA A 157 8.93 2.09 -0.31
N PHE A 158 9.67 1.21 0.37
CA PHE A 158 10.33 0.06 -0.27
C PHE A 158 9.32 -0.94 -0.85
N LEU A 159 8.24 -1.24 -0.12
CA LEU A 159 7.18 -2.13 -0.61
C LEU A 159 6.47 -1.55 -1.83
N LEU A 160 6.29 -0.23 -1.89
CA LEU A 160 5.72 0.45 -3.05
C LEU A 160 6.60 0.29 -4.29
N LEU A 161 7.91 0.48 -4.16
CA LEU A 161 8.84 0.22 -5.25
C LEU A 161 8.82 -1.27 -5.65
N GLY A 162 8.91 -2.16 -4.66
CA GLY A 162 8.96 -3.60 -4.86
C GLY A 162 7.73 -4.15 -5.59
N VAL A 163 6.51 -3.76 -5.18
CA VAL A 163 5.28 -4.21 -5.83
C VAL A 163 5.16 -3.65 -7.26
N THR A 164 5.64 -2.43 -7.49
CA THR A 164 5.64 -1.80 -8.82
C THR A 164 6.57 -2.53 -9.78
N VAL A 165 7.83 -2.76 -9.37
CA VAL A 165 8.82 -3.49 -10.16
C VAL A 165 8.37 -4.94 -10.41
N ARG A 166 7.86 -5.62 -9.38
CA ARG A 166 7.29 -6.97 -9.49
C ARG A 166 6.18 -7.02 -10.54
N THR A 167 5.26 -6.05 -10.51
CA THR A 167 4.13 -6.00 -11.45
C THR A 167 4.61 -5.71 -12.88
N ALA A 168 5.64 -4.89 -13.06
CA ALA A 168 6.20 -4.62 -14.38
C ALA A 168 6.92 -5.84 -14.99
N ILE A 169 7.65 -6.62 -14.18
CA ILE A 169 8.44 -7.76 -14.67
C ILE A 169 7.57 -9.00 -14.89
N PHE A 170 6.69 -9.31 -13.93
CA PHE A 170 5.94 -10.57 -13.91
C PHE A 170 4.44 -10.39 -14.18
N GLY A 171 3.97 -9.15 -14.30
CA GLY A 171 2.57 -8.88 -14.64
C GLY A 171 2.28 -9.22 -16.09
N GLY A 172 1.13 -9.85 -16.33
CA GLY A 172 0.66 -10.14 -17.69
C GLY A 172 0.05 -11.53 -17.79
N HIS A 173 0.07 -12.08 -19.01
CA HIS A 173 -0.60 -13.35 -19.36
C HIS A 173 -0.15 -14.54 -18.50
N PHE A 174 1.14 -14.62 -18.18
CA PHE A 174 1.70 -15.76 -17.43
C PHE A 174 1.21 -15.87 -15.99
N THR A 175 0.75 -14.77 -15.39
CA THR A 175 0.30 -14.73 -14.00
C THR A 175 -1.22 -14.60 -13.87
N GLN A 176 -1.95 -14.66 -14.99
CA GLN A 176 -3.42 -14.64 -15.02
C GLN A 176 -4.01 -15.85 -14.28
N PHE A 177 -5.13 -15.63 -13.60
CA PHE A 177 -5.85 -16.66 -12.83
C PHE A 177 -5.02 -17.38 -11.76
N THR A 178 -4.01 -16.69 -11.21
CA THR A 178 -3.18 -17.21 -10.11
C THR A 178 -3.24 -16.30 -8.89
N LEU A 179 -2.78 -16.80 -7.75
CA LEU A 179 -2.62 -16.02 -6.51
C LEU A 179 -1.58 -14.87 -6.61
N PHE A 180 -0.90 -14.72 -7.74
CA PHE A 180 0.03 -13.64 -7.97
C PHE A 180 -0.63 -12.25 -7.91
N ALA A 181 -1.89 -12.15 -8.34
CA ALA A 181 -2.70 -10.94 -8.25
C ALA A 181 -3.14 -10.63 -6.81
N ALA A 182 -3.44 -11.66 -6.02
CA ALA A 182 -3.74 -11.51 -4.59
C ALA A 182 -2.54 -10.94 -3.83
N ALA A 183 -1.32 -11.42 -4.12
CA ALA A 183 -0.11 -10.85 -3.53
C ALA A 183 0.05 -9.35 -3.82
N ARG A 184 -0.21 -8.90 -5.06
CA ARG A 184 -0.15 -7.46 -5.41
C ARG A 184 -1.12 -6.66 -4.56
N THR A 185 -2.36 -7.15 -4.46
CA THR A 185 -3.43 -6.48 -3.71
C THR A 185 -3.04 -6.33 -2.25
N ASP A 186 -2.58 -7.41 -1.61
CA ASP A 186 -2.23 -7.38 -0.20
C ASP A 186 -0.98 -6.57 0.11
N ILE A 187 0.04 -6.62 -0.77
CA ILE A 187 1.22 -5.76 -0.60
C ILE A 187 0.82 -4.28 -0.66
N ILE A 188 -0.12 -3.90 -1.53
CA ILE A 188 -0.60 -2.51 -1.60
C ILE A 188 -1.48 -2.16 -0.39
N VAL A 189 -2.47 -2.99 -0.08
CA VAL A 189 -3.48 -2.71 0.96
C VAL A 189 -2.88 -2.80 2.36
N LEU A 190 -2.23 -3.92 2.70
CA LEU A 190 -1.71 -4.19 4.04
C LEU A 190 -0.28 -3.66 4.19
N GLY A 191 0.53 -3.76 3.14
CA GLY A 191 1.93 -3.36 3.17
C GLY A 191 2.11 -1.85 3.00
N VAL A 192 1.84 -1.32 1.81
CA VAL A 192 2.08 0.08 1.49
C VAL A 192 1.13 0.98 2.27
N PHE A 193 -0.18 0.79 2.12
CA PHE A 193 -1.18 1.60 2.81
C PHE A 193 -1.28 1.26 4.30
N GLY A 194 -1.43 -0.03 4.64
CA GLY A 194 -1.62 -0.47 6.03
C GLY A 194 -0.46 -0.12 6.95
N LEU A 195 0.79 -0.42 6.56
CA LEU A 195 1.96 -0.05 7.38
C LEU A 195 2.18 1.47 7.43
N ALA A 196 1.93 2.20 6.34
CA ALA A 196 1.98 3.66 6.37
C ALA A 196 0.92 4.23 7.34
N ALA A 197 -0.31 3.73 7.31
CA ALA A 197 -1.36 4.12 8.24
C ALA A 197 -0.99 3.80 9.69
N LEU A 198 -0.48 2.60 9.97
CA LEU A 198 0.01 2.24 11.31
C LEU A 198 1.15 3.15 11.76
N GLY A 199 2.13 3.46 10.90
CA GLY A 199 3.21 4.39 11.21
C GLY A 199 2.72 5.80 11.53
N ALA A 200 1.74 6.28 10.78
CA ALA A 200 1.08 7.57 11.03
C ALA A 200 0.34 7.57 12.37
N LEU A 201 -0.37 6.49 12.69
CA LEU A 201 -1.08 6.35 13.96
C LEU A 201 -0.12 6.36 15.15
N HIS A 202 1.04 5.70 15.07
CA HIS A 202 2.08 5.76 16.11
C HIS A 202 2.57 7.20 16.37
N TYR A 203 2.49 8.09 15.37
CA TYR A 203 2.84 9.49 15.53
C TYR A 203 1.68 10.33 16.08
N ILE A 204 0.47 10.14 15.54
CA ILE A 204 -0.70 11.01 15.79
C ILE A 204 -1.31 10.70 17.16
N VAL A 205 -1.49 9.43 17.47
CA VAL A 205 -2.23 8.98 18.65
C VAL A 205 -1.68 9.51 19.97
N PRO A 206 -0.39 9.33 20.32
CA PRO A 206 0.12 9.81 21.61
C PRO A 206 -0.01 11.32 21.76
N ARG A 207 0.19 12.08 20.68
CA ARG A 207 0.04 13.55 20.68
C ARG A 207 -1.39 14.02 20.91
N LEU A 208 -2.38 13.24 20.47
CA LEU A 208 -3.79 13.55 20.70
C LEU A 208 -4.28 13.10 22.08
N THR A 209 -3.78 11.97 22.60
CA THR A 209 -4.29 11.40 23.86
C THR A 209 -3.51 11.83 25.09
N THR A 210 -2.19 11.74 25.06
CA THR A 210 -1.33 11.99 26.25
C THR A 210 -0.58 13.31 26.14
N GLY A 211 -0.48 13.89 24.95
CA GLY A 211 0.36 15.06 24.70
C GLY A 211 1.86 14.73 24.63
N GLU A 212 2.21 13.44 24.66
CA GLU A 212 3.58 12.96 24.57
C GLU A 212 3.96 12.63 23.11
N ASP A 213 5.26 12.54 22.85
CA ASP A 213 5.77 12.26 21.49
C ASP A 213 5.67 10.77 21.10
N ASN A 214 5.68 9.86 22.08
CA ASN A 214 5.71 8.41 21.91
C ASN A 214 4.57 7.72 22.66
N LEU A 215 4.24 6.50 22.25
CA LEU A 215 3.29 5.66 22.97
C LEU A 215 3.89 5.14 24.28
N PRO A 216 3.05 4.76 25.27
CA PRO A 216 3.49 4.34 26.60
C PRO A 216 4.51 3.21 26.68
N SER A 217 4.52 2.31 25.69
CA SER A 217 5.39 1.12 25.66
C SER A 217 6.13 1.03 24.33
N ASP A 218 7.45 1.16 24.39
CA ASP A 218 8.33 1.01 23.23
C ASP A 218 8.36 -0.45 22.75
N GLY A 219 8.33 -1.42 23.67
CA GLY A 219 8.34 -2.85 23.32
C GLY A 219 7.12 -3.28 22.50
N LEU A 220 5.92 -2.74 22.79
CA LEU A 220 4.72 -3.00 21.97
C LEU A 220 4.80 -2.33 20.60
N ALA A 221 5.43 -1.15 20.51
CA ALA A 221 5.66 -0.48 19.23
C ALA A 221 6.65 -1.25 18.36
N ASP A 222 7.74 -1.76 18.94
CA ASP A 222 8.71 -2.62 18.26
C ASP A 222 8.09 -3.95 17.83
N LEU A 223 7.26 -4.57 18.69
CA LEU A 223 6.50 -5.77 18.33
C LEU A 223 5.57 -5.50 17.15
N SER A 224 4.82 -4.39 17.19
CA SER A 224 3.93 -3.99 16.10
C SER A 224 4.70 -3.84 14.78
N PHE A 225 5.85 -3.19 14.84
CA PHE A 225 6.72 -2.98 13.68
C PHE A 225 7.27 -4.29 13.10
N TRP A 226 7.92 -5.12 13.92
CA TRP A 226 8.52 -6.38 13.45
C TRP A 226 7.48 -7.39 12.98
N ALA A 227 6.39 -7.56 13.73
CA ALA A 227 5.29 -8.43 13.32
C ALA A 227 4.65 -7.92 12.01
N GLY A 228 4.56 -6.60 11.82
CA GLY A 228 4.10 -5.97 10.59
C GLY A 228 4.96 -6.32 9.38
N ILE A 229 6.28 -6.17 9.51
CA ILE A 229 7.24 -6.48 8.44
C ILE A 229 7.24 -7.96 8.11
N PHE A 230 7.45 -8.82 9.11
CA PHE A 230 7.54 -10.26 8.87
C PHE A 230 6.22 -10.82 8.34
N GLY A 231 5.08 -10.30 8.84
CA GLY A 231 3.77 -10.65 8.33
C GLY A 231 3.60 -10.28 6.86
N MET A 232 3.96 -9.06 6.48
CA MET A 232 3.86 -8.62 5.09
C MET A 232 4.82 -9.36 4.15
N LEU A 233 6.05 -9.64 4.58
CA LEU A 233 6.99 -10.45 3.80
C LEU A 233 6.47 -11.87 3.60
N ALA A 234 5.93 -12.51 4.65
CA ALA A 234 5.36 -13.85 4.57
C ALA A 234 4.16 -13.91 3.61
N VAL A 235 3.23 -12.95 3.68
CA VAL A 235 2.09 -12.85 2.75
C VAL A 235 2.58 -12.60 1.31
N GLY A 236 3.46 -11.63 1.11
CA GLY A 236 3.97 -11.26 -0.22
C GLY A 236 4.76 -12.39 -0.90
N ILE A 237 5.64 -13.06 -0.16
CA ILE A 237 6.41 -14.21 -0.65
C ILE A 237 5.50 -15.41 -0.85
N GLY A 238 4.66 -15.75 0.13
CA GLY A 238 3.77 -16.89 0.09
C GLY A 238 2.83 -16.86 -1.12
N PHE A 239 2.10 -15.77 -1.33
CA PHE A 239 1.25 -15.66 -2.51
C PHE A 239 2.02 -15.57 -3.83
N SER A 240 3.23 -15.00 -3.84
CA SER A 240 4.05 -14.98 -5.06
C SER A 240 4.54 -16.37 -5.44
N LEU A 241 4.99 -17.17 -4.46
CA LEU A 241 5.39 -18.56 -4.70
C LEU A 241 4.19 -19.42 -5.12
N ALA A 242 3.05 -19.28 -4.42
CA ALA A 242 1.83 -19.99 -4.77
C ALA A 242 1.35 -19.61 -6.19
N GLY A 243 1.36 -18.32 -6.52
CA GLY A 243 0.96 -17.81 -7.82
C GLY A 243 1.87 -18.29 -8.96
N LEU A 244 3.19 -18.26 -8.76
CA LEU A 244 4.14 -18.79 -9.75
C LEU A 244 4.06 -20.31 -9.88
N GLY A 245 3.76 -21.02 -8.78
CA GLY A 245 3.48 -22.45 -8.81
C GLY A 245 2.27 -22.77 -9.68
N GLN A 246 1.15 -22.07 -9.45
CA GLN A 246 -0.06 -22.19 -10.26
C GLN A 246 0.17 -21.83 -11.73
N ALA A 247 0.93 -20.77 -12.02
CA ALA A 247 1.27 -20.37 -13.37
C ALA A 247 1.98 -21.51 -14.15
N LYS A 248 2.92 -22.21 -13.49
CA LYS A 248 3.64 -23.34 -14.09
C LYS A 248 2.75 -24.55 -14.34
N VAL A 249 1.76 -24.80 -13.47
CA VAL A 249 0.80 -25.89 -13.65
C VAL A 249 -0.18 -25.55 -14.78
N ASN A 250 -0.67 -24.31 -14.83
CA ASN A 250 -1.57 -23.84 -15.89
C ASN A 250 -0.93 -23.84 -17.28
N ALA A 251 0.39 -23.72 -17.35
CA ALA A 251 1.14 -23.78 -18.61
C ALA A 251 1.38 -25.22 -19.12
N ASP A 252 1.11 -26.24 -18.31
CA ASP A 252 1.47 -27.63 -18.59
C ASP A 252 0.23 -28.54 -18.56
N ALA A 253 -0.22 -28.97 -19.75
CA ALA A 253 -1.43 -29.78 -19.92
C ALA A 253 -1.31 -31.20 -19.32
N THR A 254 -0.10 -31.65 -18.95
CA THR A 254 0.12 -33.00 -18.40
C THR A 254 -0.06 -33.07 -16.88
N LYS A 255 -0.07 -31.92 -16.20
CA LYS A 255 -0.16 -31.86 -14.74
C LYS A 255 -1.61 -31.77 -14.29
N ASP A 256 -1.98 -32.65 -13.37
CA ASP A 256 -3.27 -32.52 -12.68
C ASP A 256 -3.28 -31.24 -11.84
N PHE A 257 -4.27 -30.38 -12.12
CA PHE A 257 -4.47 -29.10 -11.44
C PHE A 257 -4.84 -29.29 -9.96
N LEU A 258 -5.63 -30.30 -9.62
CA LEU A 258 -6.07 -30.49 -8.23
C LEU A 258 -4.89 -30.87 -7.33
N VAL A 259 -3.98 -31.71 -7.83
CA VAL A 259 -2.81 -32.14 -7.08
C VAL A 259 -1.72 -31.07 -7.08
N ASN A 260 -1.38 -30.51 -8.24
CA ASN A 260 -0.21 -29.61 -8.32
C ASN A 260 -0.55 -28.14 -8.11
N GLY A 261 -1.76 -27.71 -8.49
CA GLY A 261 -2.22 -26.33 -8.42
C GLY A 261 -3.00 -25.96 -7.16
N VAL A 262 -3.57 -26.94 -6.45
CA VAL A 262 -4.32 -26.73 -5.20
C VAL A 262 -3.58 -27.29 -3.99
N SER A 263 -3.32 -28.59 -3.91
CA SER A 263 -2.61 -29.16 -2.75
C SER A 263 -1.10 -28.89 -2.77
N GLY A 264 -0.48 -28.84 -3.96
CA GLY A 264 0.94 -28.55 -4.14
C GLY A 264 1.37 -27.15 -3.66
N ILE A 265 0.45 -26.20 -3.57
CA ILE A 265 0.71 -24.82 -3.09
C ILE A 265 0.39 -24.64 -1.60
N ALA A 266 -0.06 -25.70 -0.91
CA ALA A 266 -0.52 -25.61 0.48
C ALA A 266 0.54 -25.06 1.43
N GLY A 267 1.82 -25.44 1.27
CA GLY A 267 2.91 -24.91 2.10
C GLY A 267 3.10 -23.40 1.94
N ALA A 268 2.93 -22.87 0.73
CA ALA A 268 2.97 -21.44 0.47
C ALA A 268 1.76 -20.70 1.07
N LEU A 269 0.57 -21.33 1.08
CA LEU A 269 -0.63 -20.79 1.72
C LEU A 269 -0.57 -20.83 3.26
N GLN A 270 0.10 -21.83 3.84
CA GLN A 270 0.38 -21.86 5.28
C GLN A 270 1.26 -20.69 5.69
N LEU A 271 2.27 -20.34 4.86
CA LEU A 271 3.10 -19.16 5.08
C LEU A 271 2.28 -17.86 5.00
N VAL A 272 1.34 -17.76 4.07
CA VAL A 272 0.40 -16.61 4.00
C VAL A 272 -0.46 -16.52 5.26
N THR A 273 -0.98 -17.65 5.74
CA THR A 273 -1.81 -17.70 6.97
C THR A 273 -1.01 -17.25 8.19
N PHE A 274 0.22 -17.71 8.32
CA PHE A 274 1.15 -17.22 9.34
C PHE A 274 1.38 -15.71 9.20
N GLY A 275 1.55 -15.23 7.96
CA GLY A 275 1.75 -13.81 7.67
C GLY A 275 0.56 -12.95 8.10
N TYR A 276 -0.68 -13.35 7.82
CA TYR A 276 -1.87 -12.67 8.33
C TYR A 276 -1.96 -12.70 9.86
N GLY A 277 -1.59 -13.82 10.49
CA GLY A 277 -1.50 -13.92 11.94
C GLY A 277 -0.52 -12.91 12.54
N ALA A 278 0.65 -12.74 11.91
CA ALA A 278 1.65 -11.74 12.32
C ALA A 278 1.17 -10.30 12.08
N LEU A 279 0.48 -10.02 10.97
CA LEU A 279 -0.14 -8.70 10.73
C LEU A 279 -1.25 -8.40 11.75
N ALA A 280 -2.06 -9.39 12.13
CA ALA A 280 -3.06 -9.26 13.18
C ALA A 280 -2.40 -9.00 14.54
N LEU A 281 -1.32 -9.71 14.86
CA LEU A 281 -0.52 -9.46 16.06
C LEU A 281 0.03 -8.03 16.07
N ALA A 282 0.47 -7.52 14.92
CA ALA A 282 0.95 -6.15 14.80
C ALA A 282 -0.12 -5.11 15.15
N ALA A 283 -1.34 -5.31 14.63
CA ALA A 283 -2.49 -4.46 14.94
C ALA A 283 -2.92 -4.59 16.41
N LEU A 284 -2.94 -5.80 16.97
CA LEU A 284 -3.26 -6.03 18.38
C LEU A 284 -2.23 -5.41 19.32
N ALA A 285 -0.94 -5.49 19.00
CA ALA A 285 0.12 -4.83 19.78
C ALA A 285 -0.07 -3.30 19.80
N PHE A 286 -0.41 -2.71 18.66
CA PHE A 286 -0.74 -1.29 18.57
C PHE A 286 -1.99 -0.95 19.41
N LEU A 287 -3.08 -1.72 19.28
CA LEU A 287 -4.31 -1.50 20.04
C LEU A 287 -4.09 -1.64 21.55
N ALA A 288 -3.28 -2.60 21.99
CA ALA A 288 -2.90 -2.74 23.39
C ALA A 288 -2.13 -1.51 23.89
N ASN A 289 -1.17 -1.02 23.09
CA ASN A 289 -0.41 0.18 23.43
C ASN A 289 -1.30 1.43 23.48
N PHE A 290 -2.23 1.55 22.54
CA PHE A 290 -3.25 2.59 22.54
C PHE A 290 -4.16 2.54 23.76
N ALA A 291 -4.63 1.35 24.14
CA ALA A 291 -5.46 1.18 25.33
C ALA A 291 -4.71 1.61 26.61
N LEU A 292 -3.40 1.35 26.69
CA LEU A 292 -2.56 1.85 27.78
C LEU A 292 -2.47 3.38 27.76
N ALA A 293 -2.36 4.00 26.59
CA ALA A 293 -2.29 5.45 26.45
C ALA A 293 -3.60 6.11 26.93
N VAL A 294 -4.74 5.57 26.52
CA VAL A 294 -6.07 6.04 26.94
C VAL A 294 -6.26 5.87 28.45
N ARG A 295 -5.82 4.73 29.03
CA ARG A 295 -5.88 4.51 30.48
C ARG A 295 -5.05 5.52 31.26
N ARG A 296 -3.83 5.83 30.81
CA ARG A 296 -2.97 6.86 31.43
C ARG A 296 -3.60 8.25 31.34
N CYS A 297 -4.15 8.61 30.19
CA CYS A 297 -4.87 9.88 30.00
C CYS A 297 -6.07 10.00 30.95
N CYS A 298 -6.92 8.96 31.04
CA CYS A 298 -8.06 8.94 31.94
C CYS A 298 -7.63 9.04 33.41
N ALA A 299 -6.56 8.32 33.81
CA ALA A 299 -6.03 8.39 35.16
C ALA A 299 -5.48 9.78 35.50
N ALA A 300 -4.81 10.46 34.56
CA ALA A 300 -4.33 11.83 34.74
C ALA A 300 -5.48 12.84 34.85
N CYS A 301 -6.53 12.69 34.02
CA CYS A 301 -7.70 13.58 34.06
C CYS A 301 -8.54 13.40 35.34
N CYS A 302 -8.72 12.16 35.82
CA CYS A 302 -9.48 11.87 37.05
C CYS A 302 -8.65 12.05 38.34
N GLY A 303 -7.32 11.99 38.25
CA GLY A 303 -6.41 12.13 39.38
C GLY A 303 -6.13 13.58 39.81
N GLY A 304 -6.37 14.57 38.94
CA GLY A 304 -6.21 16.00 39.23
C GLY A 304 -7.38 16.67 39.97
N ALA A 305 -8.40 15.90 40.37
CA ALA A 305 -9.60 16.38 41.07
C ALA A 305 -9.62 16.04 42.57
N ARG A 306 -8.45 15.95 43.21
CA ARG A 306 -8.32 15.84 44.67
C ARG A 306 -7.37 16.89 45.22
#